data_AF-A0A418UVG7-F1
#
_entry.id   AF-A0A418UVG7-F1
#
_cell.length_a   1.000
_cell.length_b   1.000
_cell.length_c   1.000
_cell.angle_alpha   90.00
_cell.angle_beta   90.00
_cell.angle_gamma   90.00
#
_symmetry.space_group_name_H-M   'P 1'
#
loop_
_entity.id
_entity.type
_entity.pdbx_description
1 polymer ?
#
loop_
_entity_poly.entity_id
_entity_poly.type
_entity_poly.pdbx_seq_one_letter_code
_entity_poly.pdbx_strand_id
1 'polypeptide(L)'
;MSLQADLDTLAALYDTLSNNVQLCHDIQTTTDSSLASAVWESPNAEAFRAAWEEFRPKLMAFEDALAAGATDVANNHNNNAAANGVTDARQLAPVAPVA
;
A
#
# COMPACT_ATOMS: atom_id res chain seq x y z
N MET A 1 -3.81 -3.89 28.16
CA MET A 1 -4.48 -4.03 26.86
C MET A 1 -5.05 -5.43 26.79
N SER A 2 -6.24 -5.64 26.23
CA SER A 2 -6.73 -6.99 25.97
C SER A 2 -6.16 -7.48 24.64
N LEU A 3 -5.91 -8.79 24.52
CA LEU A 3 -5.43 -9.40 23.27
C LEU A 3 -6.32 -9.03 22.07
N GLN A 4 -7.63 -8.95 22.26
CA GLN A 4 -8.56 -8.54 21.21
C GLN A 4 -8.26 -7.12 20.70
N ALA A 5 -8.00 -6.17 21.61
CA ALA A 5 -7.67 -4.81 21.21
C ALA A 5 -6.36 -4.74 20.42
N ASP A 6 -5.37 -5.57 20.79
CA ASP A 6 -4.11 -5.65 20.06
C ASP A 6 -4.31 -6.23 18.65
N LEU A 7 -5.11 -7.29 18.51
CA LEU A 7 -5.50 -7.85 17.21
C LEU A 7 -6.26 -6.82 16.35
N ASP A 8 -7.20 -6.08 16.93
CA ASP A 8 -7.93 -5.03 16.22
C ASP A 8 -7.00 -3.92 15.71
N THR A 9 -5.96 -3.55 16.49
CA THR A 9 -4.97 -2.56 16.05
C THR A 9 -4.11 -3.06 14.89
N LEU A 10 -3.74 -4.35 14.89
CA LEU A 10 -3.01 -4.96 13.79
C LEU A 10 -3.88 -5.05 12.53
N ALA A 11 -5.16 -5.39 12.66
CA ALA A 11 -6.11 -5.39 11.54
C ALA A 11 -6.30 -3.99 10.94
N ALA A 12 -6.39 -2.94 11.77
CA ALA A 12 -6.47 -1.56 11.31
C ALA A 12 -5.20 -1.10 10.58
N LEU A 13 -4.02 -1.50 11.07
CA LEU A 13 -2.76 -1.23 10.40
C LEU A 13 -2.69 -1.95 9.05
N TYR A 14 -3.09 -3.23 9.00
CA TYR A 14 -3.18 -4.01 7.77
C TYR A 14 -4.07 -3.31 6.73
N ASP A 15 -5.27 -2.86 7.12
CA ASP A 15 -6.18 -2.17 6.20
C ASP A 15 -5.57 -0.87 5.68
N THR A 16 -4.88 -0.12 6.55
CA THR A 16 -4.18 1.11 6.16
C THR A 16 -3.10 0.84 5.11
N LEU A 17 -2.23 -0.15 5.35
CA LEU A 17 -1.17 -0.50 4.43
C LEU A 17 -1.72 -1.03 3.11
N SER A 18 -2.72 -1.90 3.15
CA SER A 18 -3.39 -2.47 1.97
C SER A 18 -4.05 -1.40 1.11
N ASN A 19 -4.75 -0.45 1.72
CA ASN A 19 -5.36 0.67 1.01
C ASN A 19 -4.30 1.56 0.35
N ASN A 20 -3.17 1.77 1.03
CA ASN A 20 -2.09 2.59 0.49
C ASN A 20 -1.37 1.92 -0.70
N VAL A 21 -1.34 0.58 -0.78
CA VAL A 21 -0.85 -0.13 -1.98
C VAL A 21 -1.67 0.31 -3.21
N GLN A 22 -3.00 0.23 -3.11
CA GLN A 22 -3.89 0.65 -4.21
C GLN A 22 -3.73 2.14 -4.54
N LEU A 23 -3.63 3.01 -3.53
CA LEU A 23 -3.41 4.44 -3.76
C LEU A 23 -2.09 4.72 -4.49
N CYS A 24 -1.01 4.00 -4.17
CA CYS A 24 0.25 4.14 -4.88
C CYS A 24 0.11 3.75 -6.36
N HIS A 25 -0.54 2.62 -6.64
CA HIS A 25 -0.83 2.18 -8.00
C HIS A 25 -1.69 3.20 -8.78
N ASP A 26 -2.75 3.68 -8.15
CA ASP A 26 -3.67 4.65 -8.76
C ASP A 26 -2.95 5.96 -9.10
N ILE A 27 -2.12 6.48 -8.18
CA ILE A 27 -1.31 7.68 -8.44
C ILE A 27 -0.40 7.48 -9.64
N GLN A 28 0.27 6.32 -9.75
CA GLN A 28 1.15 6.01 -10.87
C GLN A 28 0.38 5.99 -12.20
N THR A 29 -0.65 5.16 -12.28
CA THR A 29 -1.38 4.89 -13.53
C THR A 29 -2.19 6.09 -14.01
N THR A 30 -2.88 6.78 -13.10
CA THR A 30 -3.68 7.96 -13.45
C THR A 30 -2.81 9.14 -13.86
N THR A 31 -1.67 9.34 -13.20
CA THR A 31 -0.72 10.40 -13.57
C THR A 31 -0.06 10.10 -14.92
N ASP A 32 0.42 8.87 -15.14
CA ASP A 32 1.02 8.48 -16.42
C ASP A 32 0.02 8.65 -17.59
N SER A 33 -1.21 8.16 -17.43
CA SER A 33 -2.26 8.31 -18.44
C SER A 33 -2.61 9.78 -18.72
N SER A 34 -2.69 10.60 -17.66
CA SER A 34 -3.00 12.03 -17.79
C SER A 34 -1.86 12.81 -18.45
N LEU A 35 -0.61 12.51 -18.11
CA LEU A 35 0.56 13.12 -18.73
C LEU A 35 0.70 12.76 -20.21
N ALA A 36 0.38 11.53 -20.58
CA ALA A 36 0.45 11.05 -21.96
C ALA A 36 -0.67 11.63 -22.85
N SER A 37 -1.82 11.98 -22.27
CA SER A 37 -2.98 12.52 -23.00
C SER A 37 -3.05 14.05 -23.06
N ALA A 38 -2.38 14.75 -22.13
CA ALA A 38 -2.43 16.21 -22.06
C ALA A 38 -1.40 16.89 -22.98
N VAL A 39 -1.86 17.87 -23.77
CA VAL A 39 -0.98 18.83 -24.47
C VAL A 39 -0.57 19.92 -23.47
N TRP A 40 0.49 19.64 -22.71
CA TRP A 40 1.06 20.56 -21.72
C TRP A 40 2.53 20.82 -22.03
N GLU A 41 2.81 21.93 -22.71
CA GLU A 41 4.13 22.31 -23.27
C GLU A 41 4.60 23.64 -22.66
N SER A 42 5.04 23.60 -21.39
CA SER A 42 5.61 24.75 -20.71
C SER A 42 6.83 24.32 -19.87
N PRO A 43 7.69 25.27 -19.42
CA PRO A 43 8.83 24.93 -18.58
C PRO A 43 8.46 24.17 -17.30
N ASN A 44 7.29 24.47 -16.72
CA ASN A 44 6.78 23.73 -15.56
C ASN A 44 6.36 22.30 -15.92
N ALA A 45 5.88 22.07 -17.14
CA ALA A 45 5.53 20.75 -17.64
C ALA A 45 6.77 19.87 -17.80
N GLU A 46 7.86 20.43 -18.32
CA GLU A 46 9.16 19.75 -18.42
C GLU A 46 9.72 19.43 -17.03
N ALA A 47 9.73 20.42 -16.12
CA ALA A 47 10.20 20.23 -14.76
C ALA A 47 9.38 19.17 -14.00
N PHE A 48 8.05 19.17 -14.16
CA PHE A 48 7.19 18.16 -13.55
C PHE A 48 7.46 16.77 -14.12
N ARG A 49 7.53 16.61 -15.45
CA ARG A 49 7.81 15.31 -16.08
C ARG A 49 9.16 14.75 -15.64
N ALA A 50 10.19 15.58 -15.53
CA ALA A 50 11.49 15.15 -15.02
C ALA A 50 11.41 14.68 -13.55
N ALA A 51 10.73 15.43 -12.68
CA ALA A 51 10.52 15.03 -11.30
C ALA A 51 9.67 13.75 -11.18
N TRP A 52 8.68 13.59 -12.06
CA TRP A 52 7.83 12.41 -12.11
C TRP A 52 8.59 11.17 -12.56
N GLU A 53 9.44 11.25 -13.59
CA GLU A 53 10.31 10.15 -14.02
C GLU A 53 11.27 9.68 -12.91
N GLU A 54 11.75 10.60 -12.07
CA GLU A 54 12.60 10.25 -10.92
C GLU A 54 11.80 9.66 -9.75
N PHE A 55 10.61 10.22 -9.47
CA PHE A 55 9.80 9.83 -8.31
C PHE A 55 9.03 8.53 -8.54
N ARG A 56 8.49 8.30 -9.75
CA ARG A 56 7.61 7.16 -10.04
C ARG A 56 8.25 5.80 -9.67
N PRO A 57 9.53 5.51 -10.00
CA PRO A 57 10.16 4.25 -9.56
C PRO A 57 10.27 4.12 -8.03
N LYS A 58 10.43 5.24 -7.32
CA LYS A 58 10.45 5.25 -5.85
C LYS A 58 9.05 4.99 -5.29
N LEU A 59 8.01 5.49 -5.94
CA LEU A 59 6.62 5.20 -5.60
C LEU A 59 6.27 3.72 -5.82
N MET A 60 6.74 3.11 -6.92
CA MET A 60 6.64 1.67 -7.16
C MET A 60 7.33 0.85 -6.06
N ALA A 61 8.58 1.21 -5.71
CA ALA A 61 9.29 0.53 -4.64
C ALA A 61 8.61 0.70 -3.27
N PHE A 62 7.92 1.83 -3.05
CA PHE A 62 7.14 2.05 -1.83
C PHE A 62 5.86 1.22 -1.82
N GLU A 63 5.18 1.06 -2.97
CA GLU A 63 4.06 0.13 -3.13
C GLU A 63 4.46 -1.31 -2.76
N ASP A 64 5.61 -1.78 -3.25
CA ASP A 64 6.18 -3.09 -2.88
C ASP A 64 6.40 -3.21 -1.37
N ALA A 65 6.98 -2.16 -0.76
CA ALA A 65 7.23 -2.12 0.68
C ALA A 65 5.93 -2.12 1.51
N LEU A 66 4.88 -1.42 1.04
CA LEU A 66 3.56 -1.42 1.66
C LEU A 66 2.91 -2.81 1.58
N ALA A 67 2.99 -3.49 0.44
CA ALA A 67 2.45 -4.84 0.27
C ALA A 67 3.19 -5.87 1.16
N ALA A 68 4.51 -5.78 1.22
CA ALA A 68 5.33 -6.62 2.10
C ALA A 68 5.00 -6.36 3.58
N GLY A 69 4.89 -5.09 3.98
CA GLY A 69 4.51 -4.70 5.33
C GLY A 69 3.10 -5.16 5.71
N ALA A 70 2.11 -5.00 4.83
CA ALA A 70 0.76 -5.48 5.06
C ALA A 70 0.73 -7.01 5.24
N THR A 71 1.47 -7.74 4.41
CA THR A 71 1.61 -9.20 4.54
C THR A 71 2.24 -9.61 5.86
N ASP A 72 3.29 -8.92 6.31
CA ASP A 72 3.92 -9.21 7.60
C ASP A 72 2.96 -8.94 8.78
N VAL A 73 2.21 -7.84 8.74
CA VAL A 73 1.17 -7.52 9.73
C VAL A 73 0.07 -8.58 9.73
N ALA A 74 -0.37 -9.05 8.56
CA ALA A 74 -1.35 -10.14 8.44
C ALA A 74 -0.84 -11.43 9.10
N ASN A 75 0.40 -11.80 8.83
CA ASN A 75 1.03 -12.97 9.45
C ASN A 75 1.12 -12.81 10.97
N ASN A 76 1.57 -11.66 11.45
CA ASN A 76 1.67 -11.36 12.88
C ASN A 76 0.30 -11.45 13.57
N HIS A 77 -0.72 -10.80 13.01
CA HIS A 77 -2.10 -10.86 13.49
C HIS A 77 -2.61 -12.31 13.59
N ASN A 78 -2.53 -13.06 12.50
CA ASN A 78 -3.07 -14.42 12.43
C ASN A 78 -2.30 -15.38 13.35
N ASN A 79 -0.98 -15.25 13.43
CA ASN A 79 -0.14 -16.06 14.33
C ASN A 79 -0.45 -15.78 15.80
N ASN A 80 -0.66 -14.51 16.18
CA ASN A 80 -1.03 -14.14 17.54
C ASN A 80 -2.41 -14.68 17.92
N ALA A 81 -3.39 -14.58 17.02
CA ALA A 81 -4.72 -15.15 17.24
C ALA A 81 -4.64 -16.67 17.45
N ALA A 82 -3.92 -17.37 16.57
CA ALA A 82 -3.74 -18.82 16.64
C ALA A 82 -3.01 -19.27 17.93
N ALA A 83 -1.91 -18.59 18.29
CA ALA A 83 -1.11 -18.93 19.47
C ALA A 83 -1.88 -18.76 20.79
N ASN A 84 -2.90 -17.91 20.81
CA ASN A 84 -3.73 -17.63 21.98
C ASN A 84 -5.12 -18.26 21.90
N GLY A 85 -5.41 -19.07 20.88
CA GLY A 85 -6.69 -19.77 20.73
C GLY A 85 -7.88 -18.85 20.42
N VAL A 86 -7.66 -17.66 19.86
CA VAL A 86 -8.73 -16.74 19.44
C VAL A 86 -9.28 -17.22 18.10
N THR A 87 -10.49 -17.76 18.09
CA THR A 87 -11.10 -18.39 16.90
C THR A 87 -12.03 -17.47 16.11
N ASP A 88 -12.42 -16.34 16.67
CA ASP A 88 -13.32 -15.35 16.11
C ASP A 88 -12.61 -14.12 15.51
N ALA A 89 -11.28 -14.07 15.61
CA ALA A 89 -10.48 -13.02 14.98
C ALA A 89 -10.54 -13.09 13.44
N ARG A 90 -10.56 -11.92 12.80
CA ARG A 90 -10.53 -11.77 11.33
C ARG A 90 -9.31 -12.49 10.74
N GLN A 91 -9.49 -13.31 9.71
CA GLN A 91 -8.36 -13.86 8.96
C GLN A 91 -7.90 -12.85 7.92
N LEU A 92 -6.65 -12.39 8.06
CA LEU A 92 -6.04 -11.43 7.13
C LEU A 92 -5.28 -12.18 6.03
N ALA A 93 -5.48 -11.78 4.78
CA ALA A 93 -4.82 -12.40 3.63
C ALA A 93 -3.48 -11.70 3.32
N PRO A 94 -2.54 -12.38 2.64
CA PRO A 94 -1.38 -11.72 2.07
C PRO A 94 -1.79 -10.65 1.04
N VAL A 95 -1.01 -9.57 0.97
CA VAL A 95 -1.20 -8.47 0.03
C VAL A 95 -0.08 -8.49 -0.99
N ALA A 96 -0.44 -8.27 -2.24
CA ALA A 96 0.51 -8.13 -3.35
C ALA A 96 0.45 -6.71 -3.92
N PRO A 97 1.54 -6.22 -4.53
CA PRO A 97 1.50 -5.04 -5.38
C PRO A 97 0.46 -5.20 -6.50
N VAL A 98 -0.11 -4.08 -6.96
CA VAL A 98 -1.11 -4.10 -8.03
C VAL A 98 -0.40 -4.13 -9.38
N ALA A 99 -0.81 -5.06 -10.24
CA ALA A 99 -0.21 -5.31 -11.56
C ALA A 99 -0.58 -4.24 -12.60
#